data_AF-A0A291GC54-F1
#
_entry.id   AF-A0A291GC54-F1
#
_cell.length_a   1.000
_cell.length_b   1.000
_cell.length_c   1.000
_cell.angle_alpha   90.00
_cell.angle_beta   90.00
_cell.angle_gamma   90.00
#
_symmetry.space_group_name_H-M   'P 1'
#
loop_
_entity.id
_entity.type
_entity.pdbx_description
1 polymer ?
#
loop_
_entity_poly.entity_id
_entity_poly.type
_entity_poly.pdbx_seq_one_letter_code
_entity_poly.pdbx_strand_id
1 'polypeptide(L)'
;MSEEWGPWIEHDGTPRPELLGCYMAVVSLSGREEEGIQNACDAPPPGMCCAFVWASLPDWRVGDAIVRYRIRKPRALLDLIEMVEALPAPSRPVSRPVEVVS
;
A
#
# COMPACT_ATOMS: atom_id res chain seq x y z
N MET A 1 -9.53 5.52 17.63
CA MET A 1 -8.39 4.57 17.59
C MET A 1 -8.81 3.38 16.77
N SER A 2 -8.17 3.06 15.63
CA SER A 2 -7.85 1.67 15.20
C SER A 2 -7.54 1.48 13.70
N GLU A 3 -7.73 2.45 12.82
CA GLU A 3 -7.55 2.18 11.37
C GLU A 3 -6.11 2.44 10.89
N GLU A 4 -5.16 1.73 11.50
CA GLU A 4 -3.78 1.68 11.00
C GLU A 4 -3.67 0.87 9.70
N TRP A 5 -4.66 0.02 9.41
CA TRP A 5 -4.66 -0.87 8.26
C TRP A 5 -5.59 -0.35 7.17
N GLY A 6 -5.11 -0.42 5.92
CA GLY A 6 -5.95 -0.26 4.74
C GLY A 6 -6.93 -1.44 4.55
N PRO A 7 -7.79 -1.35 3.53
CA PRO A 7 -8.67 -2.45 3.15
C PRO A 7 -7.87 -3.67 2.71
N TRP A 8 -8.49 -4.85 2.79
CA TRP A 8 -7.97 -6.03 2.13
C TRP A 8 -8.06 -5.88 0.61
N ILE A 9 -6.97 -6.24 -0.06
CA ILE A 9 -6.80 -6.22 -1.50
C ILE A 9 -6.56 -7.66 -1.93
N GLU A 10 -7.37 -8.14 -2.88
CA GLU A 10 -7.20 -9.45 -3.48
C GLU A 10 -5.99 -9.44 -4.42
N HIS A 11 -5.21 -10.52 -4.38
CA HIS A 11 -4.01 -10.68 -5.18
C HIS A 11 -4.26 -11.63 -6.35
N ASP A 12 -3.69 -11.31 -7.51
CA ASP A 12 -3.89 -12.02 -8.78
C ASP A 12 -2.70 -12.90 -9.16
N GLY A 13 -1.67 -12.98 -8.31
CA GLY A 13 -0.47 -13.77 -8.54
C GLY A 13 0.59 -13.10 -9.40
N THR A 14 0.40 -11.83 -9.75
CA THR A 14 1.38 -11.06 -10.53
C THR A 14 2.39 -10.33 -9.63
N PRO A 15 3.58 -9.97 -10.14
CA PRO A 15 4.51 -9.11 -9.41
C PRO A 15 3.91 -7.74 -9.04
N ARG A 16 4.27 -7.21 -7.88
CA ARG A 16 3.81 -5.92 -7.33
C ARG A 16 4.99 -5.13 -6.73
N PRO A 17 5.93 -4.61 -7.55
CA PRO A 17 7.10 -3.85 -7.10
C PRO A 17 6.75 -2.69 -6.16
N GLU A 18 5.59 -2.07 -6.35
CA GLU A 18 5.11 -0.95 -5.55
C GLU A 18 4.89 -1.28 -4.07
N LEU A 19 4.84 -2.56 -3.71
CA LEU A 19 4.66 -3.03 -2.33
C LEU A 19 5.98 -3.19 -1.58
N LEU A 20 7.13 -3.03 -2.24
CA LEU A 20 8.43 -3.24 -1.63
C LEU A 20 8.64 -2.26 -0.45
N GLY A 21 9.02 -2.79 0.71
CA GLY A 21 9.24 -2.02 1.94
C GLY A 21 7.97 -1.65 2.71
N CYS A 22 6.79 -1.98 2.20
CA CYS A 22 5.54 -1.77 2.94
C CYS A 22 5.42 -2.77 4.11
N TYR A 23 4.92 -2.30 5.25
CA TYR A 23 4.50 -3.19 6.34
C TYR A 23 3.09 -3.69 6.04
N MET A 24 2.92 -5.00 5.94
CA MET A 24 1.73 -5.63 5.39
C MET A 24 1.25 -6.77 6.27
N ALA A 25 -0.05 -7.04 6.21
CA ALA A 25 -0.64 -8.32 6.62
C ALA A 25 -1.05 -9.07 5.34
N VAL A 26 -0.76 -10.36 5.27
CA VAL A 26 -1.03 -11.21 4.11
C VAL A 26 -1.77 -12.46 4.52
N VAL A 27 -2.56 -13.00 3.61
CA VAL A 27 -3.19 -14.32 3.75
C VAL A 27 -2.78 -15.18 2.57
N SER A 28 -2.24 -16.36 2.86
CA SER A 28 -1.91 -17.37 1.85
C SER A 28 -3.14 -18.18 1.43
N LEU A 29 -3.02 -18.92 0.32
CA LEU A 29 -4.04 -19.84 -0.17
C LEU A 29 -4.38 -20.93 0.86
N SER A 30 -3.40 -21.36 1.66
CA SER A 30 -3.59 -22.29 2.79
C SER A 30 -4.33 -21.69 3.99
N GLY A 31 -4.64 -20.39 3.96
CA GLY A 31 -5.29 -19.66 5.05
C GLY A 31 -4.33 -19.22 6.16
N ARG A 32 -3.01 -19.28 5.94
CA ARG A 32 -2.03 -18.78 6.89
C ARG A 32 -2.00 -17.26 6.83
N GLU A 33 -2.09 -16.63 8.00
CA GLU A 33 -1.94 -15.18 8.14
C GLU A 33 -0.55 -14.84 8.65
N GLU A 34 0.08 -13.85 8.03
CA GLU A 34 1.41 -13.34 8.43
C GLU A 34 1.44 -11.81 8.33
N GLU A 35 2.31 -11.19 9.13
CA GLU A 35 2.57 -9.74 9.06
C GLU A 35 4.08 -9.47 9.02
N GLY A 36 4.48 -8.42 8.31
CA GLY A 36 5.87 -8.02 8.25
C GLY A 36 6.16 -6.99 7.17
N ILE A 37 7.44 -6.66 7.01
CA ILE A 37 7.92 -5.81 5.92
C ILE A 37 8.09 -6.67 4.67
N GLN A 38 7.45 -6.28 3.57
CA GLN A 38 7.57 -6.98 2.30
C GLN A 38 8.93 -6.68 1.67
N ASN A 39 9.79 -7.69 1.57
CA ASN A 39 11.14 -7.56 1.02
C ASN A 39 11.31 -8.17 -0.39
N ALA A 40 10.27 -8.81 -0.92
CA ALA A 40 10.31 -9.41 -2.25
C ALA A 40 8.90 -9.55 -2.84
N CYS A 41 8.53 -8.68 -3.76
CA CYS A 41 7.25 -8.69 -4.48
C CYS A 41 7.43 -8.66 -6.01
N ASP A 42 8.67 -8.84 -6.47
CA ASP A 42 9.04 -8.86 -7.89
C ASP A 42 9.19 -10.28 -8.42
N ALA A 43 9.31 -10.40 -9.75
CA ALA A 43 9.68 -11.66 -10.38
C ALA A 43 11.05 -12.13 -9.86
N PRO A 44 11.13 -13.30 -9.20
CA PRO A 44 12.37 -13.78 -8.64
C PRO A 44 13.32 -14.32 -9.74
N PRO A 45 14.64 -14.35 -9.49
CA PRO A 45 15.59 -15.02 -10.38
C PRO A 45 15.29 -16.52 -10.58
N PRO A 46 15.82 -17.16 -11.65
CA PRO A 46 15.67 -18.60 -11.85
C PRO A 46 16.13 -19.40 -10.63
N GLY A 47 15.30 -20.37 -10.20
CA GLY A 47 15.58 -21.21 -9.04
C GLY A 47 15.17 -20.61 -7.69
N MET A 48 14.66 -19.37 -7.66
CA MET A 48 14.01 -18.77 -6.50
C MET A 48 12.49 -18.71 -6.68
N CYS A 49 11.77 -18.50 -5.58
CA CYS A 49 10.31 -18.41 -5.59
C CYS A 49 9.83 -17.27 -4.69
N CYS A 50 8.71 -16.67 -5.06
CA CYS A 50 8.08 -15.56 -4.35
C CYS A 50 6.59 -15.88 -4.15
N ALA A 51 6.10 -15.75 -2.91
CA ALA A 51 4.71 -16.02 -2.57
C ALA A 51 3.71 -15.06 -3.26
N PHE A 52 4.16 -13.87 -3.68
CA PHE A 52 3.36 -12.96 -4.51
C PHE A 52 3.33 -13.36 -5.99
N VAL A 53 4.38 -14.00 -6.51
CA VAL A 53 4.46 -14.36 -7.92
C VAL A 53 4.14 -15.84 -8.07
N TRP A 54 2.86 -16.17 -8.25
CA TRP A 54 2.40 -17.57 -8.19
C TRP A 54 3.06 -18.45 -9.25
N ALA A 55 3.35 -17.90 -10.43
CA ALA A 55 4.07 -18.59 -11.50
C ALA A 55 5.52 -18.99 -11.12
N SER A 56 6.08 -18.41 -10.05
CA SER A 56 7.40 -18.77 -9.53
C SER A 56 7.35 -19.88 -8.46
N LEU A 57 6.16 -20.25 -7.99
CA LEU A 57 6.00 -21.26 -6.96
C LEU A 57 6.03 -22.66 -7.58
N PRO A 58 6.84 -23.60 -7.05
CA PRO A 58 6.70 -25.00 -7.42
C PRO A 58 5.39 -25.59 -6.86
N ASP A 59 4.89 -26.66 -7.48
CA ASP A 59 3.58 -27.26 -7.13
C ASP A 59 3.40 -27.55 -5.64
N TRP A 60 4.46 -28.00 -4.96
CA TRP A 60 4.44 -28.32 -3.53
C TRP A 60 4.38 -27.08 -2.61
N ARG A 61 4.52 -25.85 -3.16
CA ARG A 61 4.39 -24.57 -2.45
C ARG A 61 3.19 -23.74 -2.89
N VAL A 62 2.30 -24.26 -3.74
CA VAL A 62 1.12 -23.50 -4.19
C VAL A 62 0.25 -23.02 -3.02
N GLY A 63 0.22 -23.74 -1.90
CA GLY A 63 -0.47 -23.30 -0.67
C GLY A 63 0.09 -22.01 -0.04
N ASP A 64 1.32 -21.62 -0.37
CA ASP A 64 1.96 -20.40 0.11
C ASP A 64 1.65 -19.18 -0.77
N ALA A 65 0.94 -19.37 -1.89
CA ALA A 65 0.51 -18.27 -2.75
C ALA A 65 -0.28 -17.24 -1.94
N ILE A 66 0.19 -16.01 -1.89
CA ILE A 66 -0.53 -14.92 -1.21
C ILE A 66 -1.75 -14.59 -2.07
N VAL A 67 -2.94 -14.70 -1.48
CA VAL A 67 -4.22 -14.47 -2.18
C VAL A 67 -4.85 -13.14 -1.84
N ARG A 68 -4.48 -12.54 -0.71
CA ARG A 68 -4.87 -11.17 -0.36
C ARG A 68 -3.91 -10.56 0.64
N TYR A 69 -3.87 -9.24 0.65
CA TYR A 69 -3.01 -8.47 1.53
C TYR A 69 -3.67 -7.14 1.95
N ARG A 70 -3.18 -6.52 3.01
CA ARG A 70 -3.51 -5.14 3.39
C ARG A 70 -2.26 -4.44 3.89
N ILE A 71 -2.19 -3.14 3.65
CA ILE A 71 -1.01 -2.32 3.95
C ILE A 71 -1.27 -1.51 5.21
N ARG A 72 -0.28 -1.43 6.11
CA ARG A 72 -0.34 -0.55 7.28
C ARG A 72 0.04 0.86 6.86
N LYS A 73 -0.83 1.84 7.14
CA LYS A 73 -0.54 3.25 6.97
C LYS A 73 0.51 3.67 8.02
N PRO A 74 1.64 4.27 7.62
CA PRO A 74 2.61 4.79 8.56
C PRO A 74 1.98 5.84 9.47
N ARG A 75 2.29 5.82 10.77
CA ARG A 75 1.72 6.78 11.73
C ARG A 75 1.95 8.23 11.32
N ALA A 76 3.16 8.57 10.88
CA ALA A 76 3.49 9.91 10.41
C ALA A 76 2.64 10.35 9.21
N LEU A 77 2.23 9.43 8.32
CA LEU A 77 1.34 9.76 7.22
C LEU A 77 -0.07 10.09 7.73
N LEU A 78 -0.55 9.37 8.74
CA LEU A 78 -1.83 9.67 9.38
C LEU A 78 -1.79 11.06 10.04
N ASP A 79 -0.71 11.36 10.75
CA ASP A 79 -0.54 12.67 11.41
C ASP A 79 -0.46 13.80 10.37
N LEU A 80 0.21 13.59 9.22
CA LEU A 80 0.24 14.57 8.11
C LEU A 80 -1.13 14.79 7.48
N ILE A 81 -1.91 13.73 7.26
CA ILE A 81 -3.27 13.83 6.73
C ILE A 81 -4.13 14.66 7.69
N GLU A 82 -4.08 14.35 8.99
CA GLU A 82 -4.81 15.09 10.02
C GLU A 82 -4.42 16.58 10.04
N MET A 83 -3.12 16.89 9.94
CA MET A 83 -2.64 18.27 9.86
C MET A 83 -3.19 19.02 8.64
N VAL A 84 -3.23 18.37 7.47
CA VAL A 84 -3.73 18.98 6.22
C VAL A 84 -5.25 19.17 6.28
N GLU A 85 -5.99 18.20 6.79
CA GLU A 85 -7.46 18.30 6.94
C GLU A 85 -7.86 19.37 7.96
N ALA A 86 -7.02 19.64 8.96
CA ALA A 86 -7.20 20.71 9.93
C ALA A 86 -6.86 22.12 9.39
N LEU A 87 -6.32 22.24 8.17
CA LEU A 87 -6.00 23.55 7.60
C LEU A 87 -7.28 24.36 7.30
N PRO A 88 -7.29 25.66 7.61
CA PRO A 88 -8.43 26.51 7.27
C PRO A 88 -8.61 26.57 5.75
N ALA A 89 -9.86 26.56 5.29
CA ALA A 89 -10.17 26.66 3.87
C ALA A 89 -9.50 27.90 3.26
N PRO A 90 -8.92 27.80 2.05
CA PRO A 90 -8.22 28.91 1.41
C PRO A 90 -9.18 30.10 1.26
N SER A 91 -8.81 31.22 1.89
CA SER A 91 -9.55 32.47 1.75
C SER A 91 -9.43 32.95 0.31
N ARG A 92 -10.58 33.19 -0.34
CA ARG A 92 -10.64 33.71 -1.70
C ARG A 92 -9.79 35.00 -1.76
N PRO A 93 -8.82 35.11 -2.68
CA PRO A 93 -8.03 36.32 -2.80
C PRO A 93 -8.97 37.48 -3.10
N VAL A 94 -8.92 38.52 -2.27
CA VAL A 94 -9.64 39.76 -2.48
C VAL A 94 -9.03 40.41 -3.73
N SER A 95 -9.73 40.34 -4.86
CA SER A 95 -9.39 41.08 -6.05
C SER A 95 -9.46 42.57 -5.73
N ARG A 96 -8.29 43.21 -5.55
CA ARG A 96 -8.23 44.67 -5.45
C ARG A 96 -8.70 45.26 -6.80
N PRO A 97 -9.65 46.21 -6.81
CA PRO A 97 -9.99 46.91 -8.04
C PRO A 97 -8.75 47.67 -8.53
N VAL A 98 -8.46 47.53 -9.82
CA VAL A 98 -7.42 48.31 -10.49
C VAL A 98 -7.95 49.74 -10.63
N GLU A 99 -7.37 50.69 -9.89
CA GLU A 99 -7.64 52.10 -10.09
C GLU A 99 -7.03 52.53 -11.42
N VAL A 100 -7.89 52.83 -12.40
CA VAL A 100 -7.50 53.46 -13.66
C VAL A 100 -7.34 54.95 -13.40
N VAL A 101 -6.09 55.42 -13.30
CA VAL A 101 -5.78 56.85 -13.27
C VAL A 101 -6.07 57.42 -14.66
N SER A 102 -6.95 58.41 -14.70
CA SER A 102 -7.39 59.12 -15.92
C SER A 102 -6.39 60.15 -16.40
#